data_AF-A0A8S8Z5K4-F1
#
_entry.id   AF-A0A8S8Z5K4-F1
#
_cell.length_a   1.000
_cell.length_b   1.000
_cell.length_c   1.000
_cell.angle_alpha   90.00
_cell.angle_beta   90.00
_cell.angle_gamma   90.00
#
_symmetry.space_group_name_H-M   'P 1'
#
loop_
_entity.id
_entity.type
_entity.pdbx_description
1 polymer ?
#
loop_
_entity_poly.entity_id
_entity_poly.type
_entity_poly.pdbx_seq_one_letter_code
_entity_poly.pdbx_strand_id
1 'polypeptide(L)' 'MSNQGGVQYSKIAEIKGPLVIVDGVDNAAFDELVEIETTEGERRLGKVLEVGNGKAVVQGL' A
#
# COMPACT_ATOMS: atom_id res chain seq x y z
N MET A 1 14.67 3.22 -17.13
CA MET A 1 13.36 3.80 -16.80
C MET A 1 12.49 2.66 -16.31
N SER A 2 12.37 2.48 -15.00
CA SER A 2 11.47 1.44 -14.46
C SER A 2 10.05 1.84 -14.83
N ASN A 3 9.38 0.95 -15.54
CA ASN A 3 7.99 1.12 -15.94
C ASN A 3 7.14 1.06 -14.66
N GLN A 4 6.79 2.21 -14.09
CA GLN A 4 5.84 2.34 -12.98
C GLN A 4 4.43 2.14 -13.54
N GLY A 5 4.15 0.93 -14.02
CA GLY A 5 2.83 0.52 -14.54
C GLY A 5 1.97 0.03 -13.38
N GLY A 6 1.46 0.96 -12.56
CA GLY A 6 0.62 0.63 -11.41
C GLY A 6 -0.11 1.85 -10.87
N VAL A 7 -1.18 1.61 -10.12
CA VAL A 7 -1.88 2.68 -9.38
C VAL A 7 -1.05 3.00 -8.13
N GLN A 8 -0.82 4.29 -7.88
CA GLN A 8 -0.09 4.75 -6.70
C GLN A 8 -1.01 5.48 -5.73
N TYR A 9 -0.89 5.14 -4.45
CA TYR A 9 -1.61 5.77 -3.37
C TYR A 9 -0.60 6.33 -2.35
N SER A 10 -0.74 7.60 -1.99
CA SER A 10 0.19 8.30 -1.09
C SER A 10 -0.46 8.78 0.21
N LYS A 11 -1.79 8.64 0.36
CA LYS A 11 -2.54 9.05 1.54
C LYS A 11 -2.46 7.98 2.61
N ILE A 12 -1.41 8.01 3.42
CA ILE A 12 -1.31 7.15 4.60
C ILE A 12 -2.23 7.71 5.69
N ALA A 13 -3.20 6.90 6.10
CA ALA A 13 -4.13 7.26 7.17
C ALA A 13 -3.55 6.95 8.55
N GLU A 14 -2.93 5.77 8.69
CA GLU A 14 -2.41 5.29 9.97
C GLU A 14 -1.34 4.20 9.77
N ILE A 15 -0.41 4.08 10.71
CA ILE A 15 0.59 2.99 10.78
C ILE A 15 0.52 2.35 12.18
N LYS A 16 0.31 1.03 12.25
CA LYS A 16 0.30 0.23 13.48
C LYS A 16 1.23 -0.96 13.37
N GLY A 17 2.45 -0.81 13.90
CA GLY A 17 3.46 -1.87 13.81
C GLY A 17 3.73 -2.21 12.33
N PRO A 18 3.54 -3.47 11.89
CA PRO A 18 3.74 -3.85 10.49
C PRO A 18 2.57 -3.45 9.57
N LEU A 19 1.46 -2.93 10.11
CA LEU A 19 0.26 -2.59 9.34
C LEU A 19 0.28 -1.12 8.92
N VAL A 20 -0.03 -0.87 7.66
CA VAL A 20 -0.18 0.44 7.04
C VAL A 20 -1.59 0.56 6.49
N ILE A 21 -2.32 1.60 6.88
CA ILE A 21 -3.68 1.88 6.44
C ILE A 21 -3.62 3.03 5.43
N VAL A 22 -4.14 2.79 4.23
CA VAL A 22 -4.08 3.73 3.10
C VAL A 22 -5.50 4.17 2.75
N ASP A 23 -5.69 5.47 2.54
CA ASP A 23 -6.96 6.10 2.18
C ASP A 23 -7.06 6.42 0.69
N GLY A 24 -8.30 6.44 0.20
CA GLY A 24 -8.60 6.71 -1.21
C GLY A 24 -8.21 5.55 -2.12
N VAL A 25 -8.33 4.32 -1.61
CA VAL A 25 -8.03 3.11 -2.36
C VAL A 25 -9.31 2.58 -3.00
N ASP A 26 -9.36 2.65 -4.32
CA ASP A 26 -10.53 2.25 -5.12
C ASP A 26 -10.25 1.01 -5.96
N ASN A 27 -8.97 0.70 -6.20
CA ASN A 27 -8.54 -0.39 -7.07
C ASN A 27 -7.38 -1.14 -6.42
N ALA A 28 -7.70 -1.95 -5.42
CA ALA A 28 -6.81 -2.92 -4.79
C ALA A 28 -7.62 -4.18 -4.44
N ALA A 29 -7.00 -5.34 -4.50
CA ALA A 29 -7.60 -6.62 -4.15
C ALA A 29 -6.97 -7.22 -2.88
N PHE A 30 -7.75 -8.03 -2.17
CA PHE A 30 -7.22 -8.88 -1.11
C PHE A 30 -6.11 -9.79 -1.66
N ASP A 31 -5.03 -9.99 -0.90
CA ASP A 31 -3.84 -10.76 -1.29
C ASP A 31 -3.02 -10.16 -2.46
N GLU A 32 -3.29 -8.90 -2.83
CA GLU A 32 -2.48 -8.21 -3.83
C GLU A 32 -1.09 -7.87 -3.25
N LEU A 33 -0.05 -8.12 -4.05
CA LEU A 33 1.32 -7.71 -3.75
C LEU A 33 1.50 -6.24 -4.08
N VAL A 34 2.06 -5.47 -3.16
CA VAL A 34 2.30 -4.03 -3.33
C VAL A 34 3.75 -3.67 -3.04
N GLU A 35 4.21 -2.55 -3.59
CA GLU A 35 5.48 -1.93 -3.24
C GLU A 35 5.21 -0.68 -2.38
N ILE A 36 5.91 -0.59 -1.25
CA ILE A 36 5.89 0.56 -0.36
C ILE A 36 7.21 1.30 -0.56
N GLU A 37 7.15 2.54 -1.02
CA GLU A 37 8.31 3.42 -1.20
C GLU A 37 8.32 4.49 -0.10
N THR A 38 9.42 4.60 0.65
CA THR A 38 9.60 5.67 1.64
C THR A 38 10.14 6.94 0.99
N THR A 39 10.03 8.07 1.68
CA THR A 39 10.61 9.35 1.21
C THR A 39 12.14 9.30 1.06
N GLU A 40 12.80 8.34 1.71
CA GLU A 40 14.24 8.11 1.61
C GLU A 40 14.60 7.21 0.41
N GLY A 41 13.60 6.71 -0.33
CA GLY A 41 13.75 5.85 -1.49
C GLY A 41 13.89 4.37 -1.16
N GLU A 42 13.73 3.98 0.11
CA GLU A 42 13.66 2.57 0.48
C GLU A 42 12.38 1.95 -0.09
N ARG A 43 12.51 0.74 -0.67
CA ARG A 43 11.38 -0.02 -1.21
C ARG A 43 11.22 -1.30 -0.43
N ARG A 44 9.99 -1.57 0.00
CA ARG A 44 9.61 -2.79 0.70
C ARG A 44 8.40 -3.41 0.03
N LEU A 45 8.34 -4.74 0.02
CA LEU A 45 7.15 -5.42 -0.45
C LEU A 45 6.11 -5.47 0.67
N GLY A 46 4.85 -5.44 0.29
CA GLY A 46 3.74 -5.62 1.19
C GLY A 46 2.65 -6.46 0.57
N LYS A 47 1.67 -6.83 1.40
CA LYS A 47 0.49 -7.58 0.98
C LYS A 47 -0.76 -6.91 1.53
N VAL A 48 -1.78 -6.80 0.68
CA VAL A 48 -3.10 -6.30 1.06
C VAL A 48 -3.83 -7.36 1.89
N LEU A 49 -4.22 -6.99 3.11
CA LEU A 49 -4.95 -7.86 4.04
C LEU A 49 -6.46 -7.55 4.08
N GLU A 50 -6.86 -6.32 3.76
CA GLU A 50 -8.27 -5.92 3.73
C GLU A 50 -8.47 -4.72 2.79
N VAL A 51 -9.61 -4.68 2.10
CA VAL A 51 -10.05 -3.55 1.28
C VAL A 51 -11.51 -3.25 1.54
N GLY A 52 -11.86 -1.98 1.72
CA GLY A 52 -13.23 -1.57 1.99
C GLY A 52 -13.34 -0.12 2.42
N ASN A 53 -14.52 0.47 2.24
CA ASN A 53 -14.80 1.86 2.62
C ASN A 53 -13.79 2.89 2.07
N GLY A 54 -13.24 2.65 0.87
CA GLY A 54 -12.21 3.49 0.26
C GLY A 54 -10.85 3.42 0.95
N LYS A 55 -10.59 2.36 1.73
CA LYS A 55 -9.34 2.12 2.44
C LYS A 55 -8.77 0.75 2.09
N ALA A 56 -7.45 0.62 2.26
CA ALA A 56 -6.77 -0.66 2.26
C ALA A 56 -5.87 -0.81 3.48
N VAL A 57 -5.81 -2.04 4.02
CA VAL A 57 -4.87 -2.43 5.06
C VAL A 57 -3.77 -3.26 4.41
N VAL A 58 -2.53 -2.79 4.55
CA VAL A 58 -1.33 -3.42 3.99
C VAL A 58 -0.43 -3.86 5.12
N GLN A 59 0.12 -5.08 5.05
CA GLN A 59 1.21 -5.51 5.92
C GLN A 59 2.54 -5.35 5.19
N GLY A 60 3.47 -4.60 5.79
CA GLY A 60 4.85 -4.54 5.32
C GLY A 60 5.60 -5.84 5.69
N LEU A 61 6.27 -6.43 4.70
CA LEU A 61 7.15 -7.60 4.87
C LEU A 61 8.59 -7.16 5.22
#